data_AF-S5DJE1-F1
#
_entry.id   AF-S5DJE1-F1
#
_cell.length_a   1.000
_cell.length_b   1.000
_cell.length_c   1.000
_cell.angle_alpha   90.00
_cell.angle_beta   90.00
_cell.angle_gamma   90.00
#
_symmetry.space_group_name_H-M   'P 1'
#
loop_
_entity.id
_entity.type
_entity.pdbx_description
1 polymer ?
#
loop_
_entity_poly.entity_id
_entity_poly.type
_entity_poly.pdbx_seq_one_letter_code
_entity_poly.pdbx_strand_id
1 'polypeptide(L)'
;MEYNFLLLEGQNLLYDNKSKLCSLNKESLEILTEEYTLISNTIPHENSLVSEIVDLVKNNETIVSFEKVTSALKEIDNDQIVSHLKREDYRKISYPIITRTEHIKKYLINYSFLFSVDRFLSTSSFQGIELDSWYQ
;
A
#
# COMPACT_ATOMS: atom_id res chain seq x y z
N MET A 1 -19.37 0.82 0.92
CA MET A 1 -18.69 1.89 0.18
C MET A 1 -17.80 1.22 -0.85
N GLU A 2 -17.82 1.70 -2.09
CA GLU A 2 -17.03 1.15 -3.19
C GLU A 2 -15.63 1.80 -3.22
N TYR A 3 -14.62 1.06 -3.67
CA TYR A 3 -13.23 1.50 -3.77
C TYR A 3 -12.58 0.84 -4.99
N ASN A 4 -11.56 1.49 -5.56
CA ASN A 4 -10.75 0.86 -6.61
C ASN A 4 -9.84 -0.18 -5.96
N PHE A 5 -9.81 -1.40 -6.50
CA PHE A 5 -8.88 -2.43 -6.05
C PHE A 5 -7.70 -2.56 -7.00
N LEU A 6 -6.49 -2.52 -6.46
CA LEU A 6 -5.26 -2.77 -7.18
C LEU A 6 -4.42 -3.85 -6.49
N LEU A 7 -3.99 -4.84 -7.27
CA LEU A 7 -3.03 -5.85 -6.86
C LEU A 7 -1.62 -5.41 -7.24
N LEU A 8 -0.70 -5.39 -6.28
CA LEU A 8 0.71 -5.17 -6.54
C LEU A 8 1.39 -6.48 -6.92
N GLU A 9 1.98 -6.51 -8.12
CA GLU A 9 2.85 -7.59 -8.58
C GLU A 9 4.19 -7.01 -9.08
N GLY A 10 5.26 -7.24 -8.33
CA GLY A 10 6.55 -6.59 -8.58
C GLY A 10 6.43 -5.06 -8.42
N GLN A 11 6.59 -4.33 -9.53
CA GLN A 11 6.41 -2.87 -9.58
C GLN A 11 5.11 -2.45 -10.31
N ASN A 12 4.28 -3.42 -10.71
CA ASN A 12 3.06 -3.15 -11.46
C ASN A 12 1.86 -3.16 -10.53
N LEU A 13 0.95 -2.19 -10.70
CA LEU A 13 -0.38 -2.23 -10.11
C LEU A 13 -1.35 -2.81 -11.14
N LEU A 14 -2.02 -3.89 -10.76
CA LEU A 14 -2.94 -4.63 -11.61
C LEU A 14 -4.38 -4.37 -11.16
N TYR A 15 -5.29 -4.22 -12.11
CA TYR A 15 -6.73 -4.16 -11.85
C TYR A 15 -7.41 -5.38 -12.46
N ASP A 16 -8.56 -5.77 -11.92
CA ASP A 16 -9.40 -6.80 -12.54
C ASP A 16 -10.23 -6.21 -13.68
N ASN A 17 -10.10 -6.79 -14.87
CA ASN A 17 -10.89 -6.49 -16.05
C ASN A 17 -11.54 -7.76 -16.58
N LYS A 18 -12.80 -7.98 -16.24
CA LYS A 18 -13.57 -9.15 -16.70
C LYS A 18 -12.83 -10.46 -16.39
N SER A 19 -12.41 -10.64 -15.13
CA SER A 19 -11.68 -11.82 -14.65
C SER A 19 -10.28 -12.00 -15.25
N LYS A 20 -9.65 -10.89 -15.64
CA LYS A 20 -8.25 -10.84 -16.10
C LYS A 20 -7.54 -9.68 -15.43
N LEU A 21 -6.43 -9.98 -14.78
CA LEU A 21 -5.55 -8.96 -14.23
C LEU A 21 -4.82 -8.23 -15.36
N CYS A 22 -4.97 -6.91 -15.39
CA CYS A 22 -4.37 -6.03 -16.38
C CYS A 22 -3.51 -4.99 -15.67
N SER A 23 -2.32 -4.70 -16.18
CA SER A 23 -1.47 -3.65 -15.62
C SER A 23 -2.05 -2.26 -15.88
N LEU A 24 -2.04 -1.41 -14.85
CA LEU A 24 -2.33 0.00 -15.00
C LEU A 24 -1.31 0.66 -15.92
N ASN A 25 -1.81 1.47 -16.84
CA ASN A 25 -1.03 2.29 -17.75
C ASN A 25 -1.79 3.59 -18.04
N LYS A 26 -1.27 4.38 -18.97
CA LYS A 26 -1.85 5.68 -19.34
C LYS A 26 -3.31 5.59 -19.82
N GLU A 27 -3.65 4.55 -20.58
CA GLU A 27 -4.98 4.38 -21.18
C GLU A 27 -5.98 3.81 -20.17
N SER A 28 -5.50 3.03 -19.19
CA SER A 28 -6.36 2.39 -18.21
C SER A 28 -6.52 3.20 -16.91
N LEU A 29 -5.90 4.37 -16.77
CA LEU A 29 -5.94 5.12 -15.51
C LEU A 29 -7.35 5.64 -15.18
N GLU A 30 -8.16 5.87 -16.21
CA GLU A 30 -9.53 6.37 -16.10
C GLU A 30 -10.50 5.36 -15.47
N ILE A 31 -10.13 4.08 -15.41
CA ILE A 31 -10.94 3.04 -14.74
C ILE A 31 -11.06 3.28 -13.23
N LEU A 32 -10.14 4.06 -12.65
CA LEU A 32 -10.12 4.35 -11.23
C LEU A 32 -11.13 5.46 -10.93
N THR A 33 -12.40 5.07 -10.80
CA THR A 33 -13.55 5.99 -10.62
C THR A 33 -13.82 6.32 -9.17
N GLU A 34 -13.53 5.39 -8.27
CA GLU A 34 -13.85 5.57 -6.84
C GLU A 34 -12.92 6.59 -6.17
N GLU A 35 -13.41 7.24 -5.11
CA GLU A 35 -12.64 8.25 -4.37
C GLU A 35 -11.35 7.70 -3.76
N TYR A 36 -11.40 6.42 -3.35
CA TYR A 36 -10.29 5.73 -2.70
C TYR A 36 -9.84 4.53 -3.51
N THR A 37 -8.54 4.24 -3.39
CA THR A 37 -7.89 3.07 -3.98
C THR A 37 -7.25 2.25 -2.87
N LEU A 38 -7.55 0.95 -2.88
CA LEU A 38 -6.95 -0.06 -2.04
C LEU A 38 -5.89 -0.80 -2.86
N ILE A 39 -4.65 -0.74 -2.40
CA ILE A 39 -3.52 -1.48 -2.97
C ILE A 39 -3.23 -2.65 -2.03
N SER A 40 -3.18 -3.87 -2.57
CA SER A 40 -2.87 -5.08 -1.82
C SER A 40 -1.83 -5.91 -2.54
N ASN A 41 -1.07 -6.75 -1.84
CA ASN A 41 -0.20 -7.76 -2.44
C ASN A 41 -0.89 -9.12 -2.61
N THR A 42 -2.14 -9.23 -2.19
CA THR A 42 -2.98 -10.43 -2.29
C THR A 42 -4.42 -10.04 -2.63
N ILE A 43 -5.16 -10.95 -3.27
CA ILE A 43 -6.58 -10.74 -3.53
C ILE A 43 -7.32 -10.96 -2.20
N PRO A 44 -8.01 -9.94 -1.65
CA PRO A 44 -8.70 -10.07 -0.37
C PRO A 44 -9.82 -11.12 -0.49
N HIS A 45 -9.93 -12.01 0.50
CA HIS A 45 -10.90 -13.10 0.45
C HIS A 45 -12.34 -12.69 0.81
N GLU A 46 -12.57 -11.54 1.44
CA GLU A 46 -13.90 -10.98 1.71
C GLU A 46 -13.84 -9.45 1.85
N ASN A 47 -14.98 -8.76 1.73
CA ASN A 47 -15.15 -7.30 1.91
C ASN A 47 -14.91 -6.80 3.36
N SER A 48 -14.33 -7.62 4.26
CA SER A 48 -14.35 -7.40 5.71
C SER A 48 -13.47 -6.23 6.18
N LEU A 49 -12.54 -5.75 5.38
CA LEU A 49 -11.55 -4.76 5.81
C LEU A 49 -12.04 -3.31 5.66
N VAL A 50 -13.06 -3.02 4.85
CA VAL A 50 -13.16 -1.68 4.24
C VAL A 50 -13.98 -0.68 5.06
N SER A 51 -14.97 -1.12 5.84
CA SER A 51 -15.90 -0.19 6.51
C SER A 51 -15.24 0.65 7.61
N GLU A 52 -14.28 0.09 8.34
CA GLU A 52 -13.61 0.79 9.45
C GLU A 52 -12.49 1.74 8.96
N ILE A 53 -11.94 1.49 7.78
CA ILE A 53 -10.78 2.25 7.28
C ILE A 53 -11.20 3.58 6.67
N VAL A 54 -12.35 3.63 6.01
CA VAL A 54 -12.90 4.83 5.36
C VAL A 54 -13.01 6.00 6.33
N ASP A 55 -13.47 5.74 7.56
CA ASP A 55 -13.63 6.80 8.56
C ASP A 55 -12.29 7.36 9.06
N LEU A 56 -11.20 6.60 8.94
CA LEU A 56 -9.83 7.04 9.25
C LEU A 56 -9.21 7.89 8.13
N VAL A 57 -9.67 7.78 6.89
CA VAL A 57 -9.06 8.47 5.71
C VAL A 57 -9.55 9.91 5.53
N LYS A 58 -10.58 10.37 6.26
CA LYS A 58 -11.18 11.71 6.07
C LYS A 58 -10.15 12.86 6.08
N ASN A 59 -9.03 12.70 6.81
CA ASN A 59 -8.01 13.73 6.98
C ASN A 59 -6.64 13.42 6.35
N ASN A 60 -6.41 12.26 5.73
CA ASN A 60 -5.09 11.85 5.22
C ASN A 60 -5.11 11.57 3.71
N GLU A 61 -3.94 11.70 3.05
CA GLU A 61 -3.79 11.29 1.64
C GLU A 61 -3.63 9.77 1.51
N THR A 62 -2.88 9.16 2.43
CA THR A 62 -2.58 7.73 2.44
C THR A 62 -2.63 7.16 3.86
N ILE A 63 -3.21 5.97 4.00
CA ILE A 63 -3.19 5.16 5.21
C ILE A 63 -2.39 3.90 4.88
N VAL A 64 -1.45 3.58 5.76
CA VAL A 64 -0.62 2.39 5.65
C VAL A 64 -0.77 1.55 6.91
N SER A 65 -1.02 0.27 6.68
CA SER A 65 -0.99 -0.73 7.72
C SER A 65 0.45 -1.08 8.08
N PHE A 66 0.70 -1.29 9.37
CA PHE A 66 1.99 -1.67 9.91
C PHE A 66 1.87 -2.86 10.85
N GLU A 67 2.90 -3.70 10.84
CA GLU A 67 3.08 -4.83 11.75
C GLU A 67 4.34 -4.64 12.58
N LYS A 68 4.35 -5.22 13.78
CA LYS A 68 5.59 -5.35 14.56
C LYS A 68 6.59 -6.22 13.82
N VAL A 69 7.86 -5.82 13.86
CA VAL A 69 8.92 -6.68 13.34
C VAL A 69 9.16 -7.82 14.32
N THR A 70 8.86 -9.05 13.89
CA THR A 70 9.07 -10.25 14.71
C THR A 70 10.47 -10.85 14.52
N SER A 71 11.06 -10.63 13.35
CA SER A 71 12.39 -11.14 12.98
C SER A 71 13.52 -10.32 13.61
N ALA A 72 14.69 -10.93 13.76
CA ALA A 72 15.89 -10.20 14.13
C ALA A 72 16.33 -9.29 12.97
N LEU A 73 16.66 -8.04 13.27
CA LEU A 73 17.16 -7.07 12.29
C LEU A 73 18.66 -6.88 12.43
N LYS A 74 19.35 -6.80 11.30
CA LYS A 74 20.80 -6.66 11.21
C LYS A 74 21.13 -5.60 10.16
N GLU A 75 22.08 -4.75 10.49
CA GLU A 75 22.70 -3.84 9.53
C GLU A 75 23.91 -4.52 8.89
N ILE A 76 24.02 -4.41 7.58
CA ILE A 76 25.08 -5.04 6.79
C ILE A 76 25.84 -3.94 6.07
N ASP A 77 27.17 -3.94 6.22
CA ASP A 77 28.10 -3.12 5.44
C ASP A 77 29.27 -4.01 4.98
N ASN A 78 29.67 -3.87 3.72
CA ASN A 78 30.71 -4.70 3.08
C ASN A 78 30.56 -6.21 3.36
N ASP A 79 29.34 -6.75 3.18
CA ASP A 79 28.97 -8.15 3.41
C ASP A 79 29.16 -8.66 4.86
N GLN A 80 29.33 -7.76 5.83
CA GLN A 80 29.49 -8.10 7.24
C GLN A 80 28.37 -7.47 8.09
N ILE A 81 27.99 -8.17 9.16
CA ILE A 81 27.02 -7.63 10.14
C ILE A 81 27.75 -6.62 11.01
N VAL A 82 27.35 -5.35 10.91
CA VAL A 82 27.94 -4.25 11.70
C VAL A 82 27.12 -3.90 12.93
N SER A 83 25.81 -4.19 12.93
CA SER A 83 24.95 -3.97 14.10
C SER A 83 23.76 -4.93 14.15
N HIS A 84 23.31 -5.21 15.37
CA HIS A 84 22.02 -5.86 15.63
C HIS A 84 21.03 -4.77 16.05
N LEU A 85 20.00 -4.55 15.23
CA LEU A 85 19.03 -3.50 15.46
C LEU A 85 17.94 -3.96 16.43
N LYS A 86 17.48 -3.05 17.30
CA LYS A 86 16.34 -3.29 18.19
C LYS A 86 15.06 -3.27 17.37
N ARG A 87 14.52 -4.44 17.06
CA ARG A 87 13.31 -4.60 16.23
C ARG A 87 12.10 -3.81 16.74
N GLU A 88 12.06 -3.50 18.03
CA GLU A 88 11.01 -2.72 18.69
C GLU A 88 10.95 -1.27 18.17
N ASP A 89 12.07 -0.75 17.67
CA ASP A 89 12.20 0.60 17.09
C ASP A 89 11.72 0.65 15.63
N TYR A 90 11.39 -0.51 15.04
CA TYR A 90 11.00 -0.63 13.63
C TYR A 90 9.57 -1.16 13.48
N ARG A 91 8.94 -0.79 12.37
CA ARG A 91 7.67 -1.33 11.93
C ARG A 91 7.81 -1.79 10.49
N LYS A 92 7.14 -2.89 10.16
CA LYS A 92 7.06 -3.40 8.80
C LYS A 92 5.80 -2.84 8.15
N ILE A 93 5.94 -2.16 7.01
CA ILE A 93 4.78 -1.78 6.18
C ILE A 93 4.12 -3.07 5.71
N SER A 94 2.81 -3.14 5.86
CA SER A 94 1.99 -4.26 5.42
C SER A 94 0.86 -3.76 4.52
N TYR A 95 0.08 -4.70 3.99
CA TYR A 95 -1.05 -4.45 3.12
C TYR A 95 -2.36 -4.70 3.88
N PRO A 96 -3.45 -4.01 3.53
CA PRO A 96 -3.58 -3.08 2.40
C PRO A 96 -2.99 -1.68 2.65
N ILE A 97 -2.63 -0.99 1.57
CA ILE A 97 -2.37 0.46 1.55
C ILE A 97 -3.62 1.13 0.97
N ILE A 98 -4.14 2.15 1.63
CA ILE A 98 -5.33 2.87 1.18
C ILE A 98 -4.95 4.31 0.91
N THR A 99 -5.34 4.82 -0.25
CA THR A 99 -4.97 6.16 -0.68
C THR A 99 -6.13 6.82 -1.41
N ARG A 100 -6.16 8.15 -1.42
CA ARG A 100 -6.98 8.89 -2.36
C ARG A 100 -6.60 8.52 -3.78
N THR A 101 -7.59 8.26 -4.61
CA THR A 101 -7.39 7.82 -6.01
C THR A 101 -6.63 8.86 -6.81
N GLU A 102 -6.93 10.14 -6.64
CA GLU A 102 -6.21 11.23 -7.32
C GLU A 102 -4.72 11.28 -6.96
N HIS A 103 -4.37 10.93 -5.72
CA HIS A 103 -2.99 10.91 -5.26
C HIS A 103 -2.19 9.78 -5.96
N ILE A 104 -2.72 8.56 -6.00
CA ILE A 104 -2.07 7.46 -6.71
C ILE A 104 -2.01 7.68 -8.23
N LYS A 105 -3.05 8.28 -8.84
CA LYS A 105 -3.02 8.66 -10.26
C LYS A 105 -1.85 9.60 -10.56
N LYS A 106 -1.71 10.67 -9.76
CA LYS A 106 -0.62 11.65 -9.90
C LYS A 106 0.75 10.99 -9.73
N TYR A 107 0.89 10.11 -8.73
CA TYR A 107 2.12 9.36 -8.53
C TYR A 107 2.46 8.50 -9.77
N LEU A 108 1.51 7.69 -10.26
CA LEU A 108 1.76 6.80 -11.39
C LEU A 108 2.15 7.58 -12.65
N ILE A 109 1.51 8.71 -12.93
CA ILE A 109 1.89 9.59 -14.03
C ILE A 109 3.33 10.08 -13.90
N ASN A 110 3.72 10.54 -12.70
CA ASN A 110 5.06 11.08 -12.45
C ASN A 110 6.16 10.01 -12.49
N TYR A 111 5.81 8.74 -12.27
CA TYR A 111 6.76 7.63 -12.16
C TYR A 111 6.56 6.56 -13.24
N SER A 112 6.04 6.95 -14.41
CA SER A 112 5.92 6.07 -15.59
C SER A 112 5.16 4.77 -15.31
N PHE A 113 4.13 4.86 -14.47
CA PHE A 113 3.25 3.76 -14.04
C PHE A 113 3.95 2.63 -13.28
N LEU A 114 5.17 2.88 -12.78
CA LEU A 114 5.88 1.99 -11.87
C LEU A 114 5.57 2.36 -10.43
N PHE A 115 5.27 1.36 -9.61
CA PHE A 115 4.97 1.53 -8.20
C PHE A 115 6.08 0.96 -7.32
N SER A 116 6.57 1.79 -6.40
CA SER A 116 7.34 1.35 -5.25
C SER A 116 6.81 2.00 -3.98
N VAL A 117 6.64 1.20 -2.92
CA VAL A 117 6.05 1.64 -1.66
C VAL A 117 6.90 2.74 -1.03
N ASP A 118 8.22 2.57 -0.98
CA ASP A 118 9.16 3.54 -0.43
C ASP A 118 9.01 4.92 -1.08
N ARG A 119 8.97 4.94 -2.42
CA ARG A 119 8.85 6.19 -3.17
C ARG A 119 7.46 6.79 -3.03
N PHE A 120 6.42 5.97 -3.09
CA PHE A 120 5.04 6.42 -2.93
C PHE A 120 4.84 7.13 -1.59
N LEU A 121 5.28 6.50 -0.50
CA LEU A 121 5.17 7.06 0.85
C LEU A 121 6.08 8.28 1.08
N SER A 122 7.25 8.34 0.43
CA SER A 122 8.10 9.54 0.49
C SER A 122 7.47 10.77 -0.16
N THR A 123 6.46 10.58 -1.01
CA THR A 123 5.74 11.65 -1.72
C THR A 123 4.35 11.93 -1.15
N SER A 124 3.95 11.24 -0.08
CA SER A 124 2.60 11.35 0.49
C SER A 124 2.62 11.76 1.95
N SER A 125 1.60 12.51 2.36
CA SER A 125 1.26 12.60 3.78
C SER A 125 0.53 11.32 4.19
N PHE A 126 1.27 10.42 4.86
CA PHE A 126 0.71 9.14 5.29
C PHE A 126 0.55 9.04 6.81
N GLN A 127 -0.49 8.31 7.23
CA GLN A 127 -0.66 7.90 8.61
C GLN A 127 -0.53 6.38 8.72
N GLY A 128 0.22 5.95 9.73
CA GLY A 128 0.35 4.56 10.09
C GLY A 128 -0.66 4.07 11.09
N ILE A 129 -1.15 2.85 10.88
CA ILE A 129 -2.04 2.14 11.79
C ILE A 129 -1.56 0.71 12.00
N GLU A 130 -1.68 0.20 13.22
CA GLU A 130 -1.17 -1.12 13.58
C GLU A 130 -2.24 -2.19 13.33
N LEU A 131 -1.94 -3.19 12.47
CA LEU A 131 -2.88 -4.25 12.07
C LEU A 131 -3.38 -5.12 13.22
N ASP A 132 -2.59 -5.25 14.30
CA ASP A 132 -2.98 -5.99 15.50
C ASP A 132 -4.28 -5.43 16.14
N SER A 133 -4.68 -4.20 15.78
CA SER A 133 -5.95 -3.59 16.20
C SER A 133 -7.17 -3.98 15.36
N TRP A 134 -6.98 -4.67 14.23
CA TRP A 134 -8.05 -5.00 13.26
C TRP A 134 -8.64 -6.39 13.41
N TYR A 135 -7.97 -7.27 14.17
CA TYR A 135 -8.37 -8.67 14.37
C TYR A 135 -8.75 -8.99 15.82
N GLN A 136 -9.20 -7.99 16.58
CA GLN A 136 -9.72 -8.18 17.95
C GLN A 136 -11.19 -8.60 17.97
#